data_AF-A0A832HK41-F1
#
_entry.id   AF-A0A832HK41-F1
#
_cell.length_a   1.000
_cell.length_b   1.000
_cell.length_c   1.000
_cell.angle_alpha   90.00
_cell.angle_beta   90.00
_cell.angle_gamma   90.00
#
_symmetry.space_group_name_H-M   'P 1'
#
loop_
_entity.id
_entity.type
_entity.pdbx_description
1 polymer ?
#
loop_
_entity_poly.entity_id
_entity_poly.type
_entity_poly.pdbx_seq_one_letter_code
_entity_poly.pdbx_strand_id
1 'polypeptide(L)' 'AEMLLQSHLGEIHLLPALPKDWPKGSVKGLRARGNFTVDIEWENGKVTHYRIASPQPREVKVRVNNEVKTVMAGKGN' A
#
# COMPACT_ATOMS: atom_id res chain seq x y z
N ALA A 1 -0.15 13.93 3.40
CA ALA A 1 -0.94 12.70 3.15
C ALA A 1 -0.14 11.48 3.61
N GLU A 2 0.15 11.40 4.91
CA GLU A 2 1.11 10.41 5.48
C GLU A 2 0.42 9.31 6.31
N MET A 3 -0.91 9.32 6.41
CA MET A 3 -1.66 8.38 7.26
C MET A 3 -2.06 7.07 6.54
N LEU A 4 -2.12 7.08 5.20
CA LEU A 4 -2.59 5.96 4.40
C LEU A 4 -1.46 5.18 3.72
N LEU A 5 -0.36 5.87 3.40
CA LEU A 5 0.76 5.32 2.66
C LEU A 5 2.05 6.01 3.12
N GLN A 6 3.00 5.24 3.62
CA GLN A 6 4.36 5.72 3.87
C GLN A 6 5.32 4.95 2.95
N SER A 7 6.30 5.65 2.37
CA SER A 7 7.33 5.00 1.55
C SER A 7 8.72 5.50 1.95
N HIS A 8 9.40 4.71 2.78
CA HIS A 8 10.73 5.03 3.29
C HIS A 8 11.66 3.84 3.05
N LEU A 9 12.89 4.10 2.58
CA LEU A 9 13.93 3.06 2.37
C LEU A 9 13.52 1.87 1.48
N GLY A 10 12.62 2.06 0.51
CA GLY A 10 12.18 0.98 -0.39
C GLY A 10 11.11 0.05 0.21
N GLU A 11 10.56 0.39 1.38
CA GLU A 11 9.40 -0.25 1.96
C GLU A 11 8.16 0.65 1.79
N ILE A 12 7.05 0.05 1.36
CA ILE A 12 5.73 0.66 1.30
C ILE A 12 4.92 0.18 2.52
N HIS A 13 4.51 1.10 3.39
CA HIS A 13 3.69 0.78 4.55
C HIS A 13 2.23 1.14 4.28
N LEU A 14 1.36 0.13 4.30
CA LEU A 14 -0.08 0.29 4.09
C LEU A 14 -0.78 0.53 5.42
N LEU A 15 -1.62 1.57 5.47
CA LEU A 15 -2.41 1.93 6.66
C LEU A 15 -1.58 2.10 7.94
N PRO A 16 -0.43 2.82 7.90
CA PRO A 16 0.48 2.94 9.03
C PRO A 16 -0.16 3.56 10.27
N ALA A 17 -1.17 4.40 10.08
CA ALA A 17 -1.90 5.08 11.14
C ALA A 17 -3.37 5.28 10.76
N LEU A 18 -4.05 4.20 10.33
CA LEU A 18 -5.48 4.27 10.00
C LEU A 18 -6.28 4.79 11.22
N PRO A 19 -7.05 5.88 11.09
CA PRO A 19 -7.92 6.35 12.15
C PRO A 19 -8.92 5.27 12.57
N LYS A 20 -9.18 5.12 13.87
CA LYS A 20 -10.15 4.14 14.39
C LYS A 20 -11.57 4.38 13.86
N ASP A 21 -11.88 5.61 13.47
CA ASP A 21 -13.16 6.03 12.88
C ASP A 21 -13.40 5.50 11.45
N TRP A 22 -12.40 4.90 10.79
CA TRP A 22 -12.53 4.33 9.45
C TRP A 22 -12.47 2.80 9.48
N PRO A 23 -13.51 2.11 10.00
CA PRO A 23 -13.49 0.67 10.14
C PRO A 23 -13.39 -0.05 8.80
N LYS A 24 -13.95 0.52 7.72
CA LYS A 24 -13.86 -0.02 6.37
C LYS A 24 -13.71 1.08 5.33
N GLY A 25 -13.06 0.78 4.22
CA GLY A 25 -12.90 1.71 3.11
C GLY A 25 -12.00 1.18 2.01
N SER A 26 -11.88 1.96 0.95
CA SER A 26 -10.93 1.70 -0.11
C SER A 26 -10.35 3.01 -0.64
N VAL A 27 -9.12 2.93 -1.11
CA VAL A 27 -8.41 4.05 -1.73
C VAL A 27 -7.62 3.51 -2.91
N LYS A 28 -7.66 4.22 -4.03
CA LYS A 28 -7.02 3.81 -5.28
C LYS A 28 -6.13 4.92 -5.81
N GLY A 29 -5.07 4.54 -6.52
CA GLY A 29 -4.18 5.49 -7.17
C GLY A 29 -3.22 6.22 -6.24
N LEU A 30 -2.98 5.71 -5.03
CA LEU A 30 -2.00 6.32 -4.12
C LEU A 30 -0.59 6.19 -4.70
N ARG A 31 0.16 7.29 -4.74
CA ARG A 31 1.53 7.27 -5.27
C ARG A 31 2.53 7.05 -4.15
N ALA A 32 3.32 5.99 -4.27
CA ALA A 32 4.46 5.73 -3.40
C ALA A 32 5.77 6.18 -4.07
N ARG A 33 6.78 6.47 -3.24
CA ARG A 33 8.14 6.77 -3.70
C ARG A 33 8.67 5.63 -4.56
N GLY A 34 9.36 5.99 -5.63
CA GLY A 34 9.83 5.05 -6.64
C GLY A 34 8.96 5.04 -7.89
N ASN A 35 7.81 5.73 -7.92
CA ASN A 35 6.81 5.67 -9.00
C ASN A 35 6.01 4.36 -8.95
N PHE A 36 5.57 3.99 -7.75
CA PHE A 36 4.59 2.92 -7.56
C PHE A 36 3.21 3.53 -7.37
N THR A 37 2.20 2.84 -7.89
CA THR A 37 0.79 3.11 -7.65
C THR A 37 0.25 2.03 -6.73
N VAL A 38 -0.50 2.43 -5.71
CA VAL A 38 -1.00 1.58 -4.65
C VAL A 38 -2.51 1.75 -4.53
N ASP A 39 -3.21 0.64 -4.59
CA ASP A 39 -4.62 0.53 -4.24
C ASP A 39 -4.72 -0.28 -2.93
N ILE A 40 -5.60 0.13 -2.02
CA ILE A 40 -5.78 -0.51 -0.71
C ILE A 40 -7.26 -0.60 -0.41
N GLU A 41 -7.71 -1.75 0.05
CA GLU A 41 -9.04 -1.98 0.60
C GLU A 41 -8.89 -2.59 2.00
N TRP A 42 -9.72 -2.13 2.93
CA TRP A 42 -9.65 -2.57 4.31
C TRP A 42 -11.03 -2.71 4.94
N GLU A 43 -11.09 -3.61 5.92
CA GLU A 43 -12.26 -3.86 6.74
C GLU A 43 -11.83 -4.23 8.16
N ASN A 44 -12.58 -3.75 9.15
CA ASN A 44 -12.25 -3.81 10.57
C ASN A 44 -10.81 -3.36 10.88
N GLY A 45 -10.34 -2.32 10.20
CA GLY A 45 -8.99 -1.76 10.35
C GLY A 45 -7.86 -2.65 9.83
N LYS A 46 -8.17 -3.72 9.10
CA LYS A 46 -7.18 -4.62 8.48
C LYS A 46 -7.29 -4.56 6.97
N VAL A 47 -6.15 -4.56 6.29
CA VAL A 47 -6.10 -4.64 4.83
C VAL A 47 -6.63 -6.00 4.40
N THR A 48 -7.67 -6.00 3.56
CA THR A 48 -8.27 -7.19 2.95
C THR A 48 -7.77 -7.39 1.52
N HIS A 49 -7.47 -6.29 0.81
CA HIS A 49 -6.90 -6.33 -0.52
C HIS A 49 -5.94 -5.16 -0.75
N TYR A 50 -4.89 -5.40 -1.53
CA TYR A 50 -4.00 -4.34 -1.99
C TYR A 50 -3.43 -4.68 -3.36
N ARG A 51 -3.17 -3.66 -4.17
CA ARG A 51 -2.51 -3.78 -5.47
C ARG A 51 -1.32 -2.83 -5.52
N ILE A 52 -0.18 -3.34 -5.95
CA ILE A 52 1.01 -2.52 -6.23
C ILE A 52 1.32 -2.60 -7.72
N ALA A 53 1.46 -1.44 -8.34
CA ALA A 53 1.79 -1.33 -9.74
C ALA A 53 2.99 -0.39 -9.96
N SER A 54 3.78 -0.66 -10.99
CA SER A 54 4.79 0.28 -11.48
C SER A 54 4.95 0.21 -12.99
N PRO A 55 5.53 1.25 -13.64
CA PRO A 55 5.80 1.23 -15.07
C PRO A 55 6.81 0.15 -15.47
N GLN A 56 7.75 -0.16 -14.58
CA GLN A 56 8.75 -1.20 -14.77
C GLN A 56 8.50 -2.34 -13.77
N PRO A 57 8.63 -3.60 -14.18
CA PRO A 57 8.53 -4.74 -13.28
C PRO A 57 9.70 -4.73 -12.32
N ARG A 58 9.41 -4.66 -11.01
CA ARG A 58 10.41 -4.70 -9.94
C ARG A 58 9.78 -5.12 -8.64
N GLU A 59 10.61 -5.65 -7.77
CA GLU A 59 10.19 -6.05 -6.43
C GLU A 59 10.16 -4.85 -5.49
N VAL A 60 9.24 -4.91 -4.53
CA VAL A 60 9.13 -3.92 -3.46
C VAL A 60 8.68 -4.60 -2.18
N LYS A 61 9.21 -4.13 -1.05
CA LYS A 61 8.77 -4.59 0.26
C LYS A 61 7.51 -3.85 0.64
N VAL A 62 6.48 -4.58 1.03
CA VAL A 62 5.19 -4.04 1.47
C VAL A 62 4.94 -4.51 2.88
N ARG A 63 4.74 -3.56 3.78
CA ARG A 63 4.29 -3.81 5.14
C ARG A 63 2.77 -3.67 5.20
N VAL A 64 2.09 -4.75 5.58
CA VAL A 64 0.65 -4.88 5.62
C VAL A 64 0.24 -5.70 6.85
N ASN A 65 -0.72 -5.20 7.63
CA ASN A 65 -1.21 -5.89 8.84
C ASN A 65 -0.07 -6.34 9.80
N ASN A 66 0.97 -5.53 9.96
CA ASN A 66 2.17 -5.82 10.76
C ASN A 66 3.06 -6.97 10.24
N GLU A 67 2.85 -7.41 9.00
CA GLU A 67 3.71 -8.35 8.27
C GLU A 67 4.45 -7.63 7.12
N VAL A 68 5.68 -8.04 6.83
CA VAL A 68 6.44 -7.53 5.66
C VAL A 68 6.48 -8.62 4.60
N LYS A 69 6.06 -8.27 3.37
CA LYS A 69 6.04 -9.16 2.21
C LYS A 69 6.79 -8.52 1.06
N THR A 70 7.60 -9.30 0.34
CA THR A 70 8.16 -8.86 -0.94
C THR A 70 7.16 -9.20 -2.03
N VAL A 71 6.73 -8.19 -2.79
CA VAL A 71 5.79 -8.37 -3.89
C VAL A 71 6.41 -7.84 -5.17
N MET A 72 6.15 -8.54 -6.28
CA MET A 72 6.49 -8.03 -7.59
C MET A 72 5.41 -7.05 -8.03
N ALA A 73 5.78 -5.81 -8.30
CA ALA A 73 4.84 -4.82 -8.79
C ALA A 73 4.36 -5.20 -10.19
N GLY A 74 3.05 -5.30 -10.36
CA GLY A 74 2.43 -5.57 -11.64
C GLY A 74 2.59 -4.37 -12.59
N LYS A 75 2.39 -4.59 -13.89
CA LYS A 75 2.26 -3.46 -14.83
C LYS A 75 1.10 -2.56 -14.38
N GLY A 76 1.41 -1.29 -14.15
CA GLY A 76 0.38 -0.24 -14.09
C GLY A 76 -0.36 -0.20 -15.42
N ASN A 77 -1.67 0.04 -15.36
CA ASN A 77 -2.47 0.27 -16.55
C ASN A 77 -2.06 1.59 -17.21
#